data_AF-A0A8S2VXM3-F1
#
_entry.id   AF-A0A8S2VXM3-F1
#
_cell.length_a   1.000
_cell.length_b   1.000
_cell.length_c   1.000
_cell.angle_alpha   90.00
_cell.angle_beta   90.00
_cell.angle_gamma   90.00
#
_symmetry.space_group_name_H-M   'P 1'
#
loop_
_entity.id
_entity.type
_entity.pdbx_description
1 polymer ?
#
loop_
_entity_poly.entity_id
_entity_poly.type
_entity_poly.pdbx_seq_one_letter_code
_entity_poly.pdbx_strand_id
1 'polypeptide(L)' 'GWIVTTGFKTGVVQLVGEAIHDHKVTNPRSHIVAIGCSKWGAAKNRASLILVNV' A
#
# COMPACT_ATOMS: atom_id res chain seq x y z
N GLY A 1 -11.49 -11.45 0.26
CA GLY A 1 -12.15 -10.13 0.34
C GLY A 1 -11.15 -9.04 0.04
N TRP A 2 -11.60 -7.79 -0.08
CA TRP A 2 -10.74 -6.62 -0.32
C TRP A 2 -10.63 -5.77 0.94
N ILE A 3 -9.44 -5.23 1.19
CA ILE A 3 -9.19 -4.21 2.21
C ILE A 3 -8.92 -2.89 1.49
N VAL A 4 -9.79 -1.90 1.67
CA VAL A 4 -9.63 -0.56 1.07
C VAL A 4 -9.15 0.40 2.15
N THR A 5 -8.05 1.11 1.90
CA THR A 5 -7.40 2.02 2.87
C THR A 5 -6.93 3.32 2.20
N THR A 6 -6.40 4.25 2.98
CA THR A 6 -5.85 5.52 2.46
C THR A 6 -4.42 5.41 1.91
N GLY A 7 -3.77 4.25 1.99
CA GLY A 7 -2.49 3.97 1.32
C GLY A 7 -1.27 4.77 1.80
N PHE A 8 -1.31 5.36 3.00
CA PHE A 8 -0.17 6.08 3.59
C PHE A 8 0.58 5.20 4.61
N LYS A 9 1.91 5.34 4.67
CA LYS A 9 2.77 4.64 5.64
C LYS A 9 2.79 5.39 6.99
N THR A 10 1.61 5.60 7.58
CA THR A 10 1.45 6.20 8.91
C THR A 10 0.06 5.90 9.48
N GLY A 11 -0.10 6.01 10.79
CA GLY A 11 -1.36 5.79 11.50
C GLY A 11 -1.88 4.36 11.35
N VAL A 12 -3.20 4.20 11.36
CA VAL A 12 -3.87 2.89 11.30
C VAL A 12 -3.47 2.09 10.06
N VAL A 13 -3.23 2.74 8.92
CA VAL A 13 -2.90 2.05 7.66
C VAL A 13 -1.54 1.36 7.72
N GLN A 14 -0.60 1.87 8.51
CA GLN A 14 0.67 1.18 8.76
C GLN A 14 0.43 -0.16 9.49
N LEU A 15 -0.39 -0.15 10.54
CA LEU A 15 -0.73 -1.35 11.31
C LEU A 15 -1.46 -2.39 10.44
N VAL A 16 -2.35 -1.95 9.55
CA VAL A 16 -3.00 -2.83 8.57
C VAL A 16 -1.96 -3.46 7.63
N GLY A 17 -0.98 -2.68 7.16
CA GLY A 17 0.09 -3.17 6.31
C GLY A 17 0.99 -4.20 7.01
N GLU A 18 1.32 -3.98 8.29
CA GLU A 18 2.06 -4.92 9.14
C GLU A 18 1.29 -6.23 9.31
N ALA A 19 0.00 -6.17 9.65
CA ALA A 19 -0.84 -7.36 9.79
C ALA A 19 -0.96 -8.17 8.48
N ILE A 20 -1.07 -7.50 7.33
CA ILE A 20 -1.07 -8.17 6.02
C ILE A 20 0.27 -8.84 5.74
N HIS A 21 1.37 -8.19 6.09
CA HIS A 21 2.72 -8.74 5.94
C HIS A 21 2.89 -10.01 6.78
N ASP A 22 2.59 -9.95 8.08
CA ASP A 22 2.72 -11.07 9.02
C ASP A 22 1.83 -12.25 8.60
N HIS A 23 0.61 -11.97 8.16
CA HIS A 23 -0.30 -12.98 7.63
C HIS A 23 0.26 -13.66 6.38
N LYS A 24 0.87 -12.90 5.45
CA LYS A 24 1.47 -13.44 4.22
C LYS A 24 2.70 -14.30 4.53
N VAL A 25 3.54 -13.90 5.48
CA VAL A 25 4.70 -14.69 5.94
C VAL A 25 4.25 -16.02 6.53
N THR A 26 3.20 -15.99 7.35
CA THR A 26 2.66 -17.19 8.02
C THR A 26 1.83 -18.07 7.07
N ASN A 27 1.15 -17.46 6.10
CA ASN A 27 0.22 -18.12 5.18
C ASN A 27 0.55 -17.78 3.72
N PRO A 28 1.63 -18.35 3.14
CA PRO A 28 2.13 -17.94 1.82
C PRO A 28 1.18 -18.22 0.65
N ARG A 29 0.22 -19.13 0.83
CA ARG A 29 -0.85 -19.42 -0.16
C ARG A 29 -2.08 -18.51 -0.01
N SER A 30 -2.15 -17.71 1.05
CA SER A 30 -3.26 -16.78 1.28
C SER A 30 -3.16 -15.60 0.31
N HIS A 31 -4.29 -15.27 -0.31
CA HIS A 31 -4.39 -14.12 -1.20
C HIS A 31 -5.23 -13.01 -0.56
N ILE A 32 -4.57 -12.00 -0.02
CA ILE A 32 -5.18 -10.77 0.48
C ILE A 32 -4.96 -9.69 -0.57
N VAL A 33 -6.03 -8.99 -0.96
CA VAL A 33 -5.97 -7.83 -1.85
C VAL A 33 -6.20 -6.57 -1.01
N ALA A 34 -5.22 -5.67 -1.02
CA ALA A 34 -5.32 -4.36 -0.37
C ALA A 34 -5.17 -3.24 -1.42
N ILE A 35 -6.10 -2.29 -1.38
CA ILE A 35 -6.12 -1.13 -2.28
C ILE A 35 -5.91 0.13 -1.44
N GLY A 36 -4.91 0.93 -1.80
CA GLY A 36 -4.61 2.22 -1.17
C GLY A 36 -5.05 3.38 -2.05
N CYS A 37 -6.02 4.17 -1.56
CA CYS A 37 -6.50 5.38 -2.23
C CYS A 37 -5.85 6.62 -1.59
N SER A 38 -4.77 7.11 -2.21
CA SER A 38 -3.95 8.20 -1.68
C SER A 38 -4.02 9.45 -2.55
N LYS A 39 -3.84 10.64 -1.94
CA LYS A 39 -3.68 11.90 -2.68
C LYS A 39 -2.31 11.95 -3.37
N TRP A 40 -2.27 12.14 -4.68
CA TRP A 40 -1.03 12.24 -5.47
C TRP A 40 -0.05 13.29 -4.93
N GLY A 41 -0.54 14.47 -4.54
CA GLY A 41 0.29 15.56 -4.02
C GLY A 41 1.02 15.25 -2.70
N ALA A 42 0.58 14.23 -1.96
CA ALA A 42 1.20 13.81 -0.70
C ALA A 42 2.29 12.73 -0.88
N ALA A 43 2.46 12.19 -2.09
CA ALA A 43 3.50 11.19 -2.36
C ALA A 43 4.89 11.86 -2.39
N LYS A 44 5.79 11.38 -1.53
CA LYS A 44 7.21 11.74 -1.58
C LYS A 44 7.84 11.14 -2.84
N ASN A 45 8.79 11.86 -3.44
CA ASN A 45 9.50 11.45 -4.66
C ASN A 45 8.59 11.17 -5.88
N ARG A 46 7.38 11.74 -5.93
CA ARG A 46 6.40 11.50 -7.02
C ARG A 46 6.95 11.67 -8.44
N ALA A 47 7.96 12.53 -8.62
CA ALA A 47 8.59 12.77 -9.92
C ALA A 47 9.24 11.50 -10.50
N SER A 48 9.76 10.59 -9.66
CA SER A 48 10.38 9.34 -10.13
C SER A 48 9.37 8.32 -10.67
N LEU A 49 8.08 8.57 -10.48
CA LEU A 49 6.99 7.70 -10.93
C LEU A 49 6.38 8.19 -12.26
N ILE A 50 6.78 9.37 -12.72
CA ILE A 50 6.31 9.95 -13.98
C ILE A 50 7.28 9.51 -15.08
N LEU A 51 6.79 8.71 -16.03
CA LEU A 51 7.53 8.42 -17.24
C LEU A 51 7.52 9.66 -18.15
N VAL A 52 8.68 10.23 -18.40
CA VAL A 52 8.87 11.30 -19.39
C VAL A 52 9.63 10.68 -20.56
N ASN A 53 8.96 10.51 -21.70
CA ASN A 53 9.67 10.24 -22.95
C ASN A 53 10.30 11.55 -23.42
N VAL A 54 11.63 11.56 -23.50
CA VAL A 54 12.44 12.68 -24.02
C VAL A 54 12.77 12.42 -25.48
#